data_AF-A0A431VD98-F1
#
_entry.id   AF-A0A431VD98-F1
#
_cell.length_a   1.000
_cell.length_b   1.000
_cell.length_c   1.000
_cell.angle_alpha   90.00
_cell.angle_beta   90.00
_cell.angle_gamma   90.00
#
_symmetry.space_group_name_H-M   'P 1'
#
loop_
_entity.id
_entity.type
_entity.pdbx_description
1 polymer ?
#
loop_
_entity_poly.entity_id
_entity_poly.type
_entity_poly.pdbx_seq_one_letter_code
_entity_poly.pdbx_strand_id
1 'polypeptide(L)'
;MTLADPQTKPPKTLETLVREAVNALAATLTKDRLGTGPMAQLRRMDPLGVPSPVFWTLLADRFGTDPLPEHQERAWAIIIQAMAVMAPDAHRIGRPPGRVLAEQGYPEGRFLRLLRAEGEGLAVEVRTLARWSAAKALAFDWADLALFVLARSGRDPDWAERQAIQLARPYFLNAGKKADTPDSGGDEA
;
A
#
# COMPACT_ATOMS: atom_id res chain seq x y z
N MET A 1 -37.53 -25.87 22.47
CA MET A 1 -37.51 -25.32 21.09
C MET A 1 -37.42 -23.81 21.24
N THR A 2 -36.19 -23.29 21.31
CA THR A 2 -35.92 -21.86 21.50
C THR A 2 -35.16 -21.40 20.26
N LEU A 3 -35.72 -20.34 19.67
CA LEU A 3 -35.45 -19.78 18.37
C LEU A 3 -33.96 -19.44 18.22
N ALA A 4 -33.37 -19.92 17.12
CA ALA A 4 -32.12 -19.39 16.60
C ALA A 4 -32.37 -17.92 16.21
N ASP A 5 -31.61 -17.01 16.81
CA ASP A 5 -31.55 -15.61 16.43
C ASP A 5 -30.84 -15.50 15.07
N PRO A 6 -31.52 -15.06 13.99
CA PRO A 6 -30.93 -15.05 12.66
C PRO A 6 -30.29 -13.69 12.36
N GLN A 7 -29.05 -13.73 11.87
CA GLN A 7 -28.34 -12.66 11.15
C GLN A 7 -27.43 -11.69 11.92
N THR A 8 -26.46 -12.20 12.67
CA THR A 8 -25.16 -11.50 12.73
C THR A 8 -24.36 -11.86 11.47
N LYS A 9 -24.14 -10.89 10.57
CA LYS A 9 -23.17 -11.05 9.47
C LYS A 9 -21.85 -11.59 10.06
N PRO A 10 -21.20 -12.59 9.44
CA PRO A 10 -19.93 -13.09 9.94
C PRO A 10 -18.94 -11.92 10.06
N PRO A 11 -18.10 -11.89 11.11
CA PRO A 11 -17.13 -10.83 11.28
C PRO A 11 -16.25 -10.74 10.04
N LYS A 12 -16.08 -9.52 9.52
CA LYS A 12 -15.21 -9.28 8.36
C LYS A 12 -13.78 -9.69 8.72
N THR A 13 -13.11 -10.36 7.79
CA THR A 13 -11.68 -10.67 7.95
C THR A 13 -10.85 -9.39 7.92
N LEU A 14 -9.68 -9.39 8.58
CA LEU A 14 -8.73 -8.27 8.54
C LEU A 14 -8.42 -7.84 7.10
N GLU A 15 -8.20 -8.80 6.21
CA GLU A 15 -7.95 -8.54 4.79
C GLU A 15 -9.10 -7.76 4.14
N THR A 16 -10.35 -8.12 4.43
CA THR A 16 -11.52 -7.42 3.89
C THR A 16 -11.57 -5.97 4.41
N LEU A 17 -11.30 -5.77 5.70
CA LEU A 17 -11.28 -4.45 6.33
C LEU A 17 -10.19 -3.55 5.77
N VAL A 18 -8.99 -4.10 5.52
CA VAL A 18 -7.86 -3.37 4.92
C VAL A 18 -8.16 -3.01 3.47
N ARG A 19 -8.71 -3.95 2.68
CA ARG A 19 -9.13 -3.68 1.29
C ARG A 19 -10.16 -2.55 1.23
N GLU A 20 -11.19 -2.59 2.09
CA GLU A 20 -12.17 -1.51 2.17
C GLU A 20 -11.54 -0.16 2.57
N ALA A 21 -10.56 -0.19 3.47
CA ALA A 21 -9.88 1.03 3.92
C ALA A 21 -9.02 1.66 2.82
N VAL A 22 -8.25 0.84 2.12
CA VAL A 22 -7.44 1.29 0.97
C VAL A 22 -8.34 1.84 -0.13
N ASN A 23 -9.46 1.18 -0.44
CA ASN A 23 -10.41 1.66 -1.44
C ASN A 23 -10.99 3.03 -1.07
N ALA A 24 -11.41 3.20 0.18
CA ALA A 24 -11.94 4.47 0.67
C ALA A 24 -10.88 5.58 0.64
N LEU A 25 -9.66 5.30 1.11
CA LEU A 25 -8.55 6.24 1.07
C LEU A 25 -8.19 6.63 -0.36
N ALA A 26 -8.08 5.67 -1.27
CA ALA A 26 -7.79 5.94 -2.68
C ALA A 26 -8.84 6.86 -3.32
N ALA A 27 -10.13 6.65 -3.01
CA ALA A 27 -11.21 7.50 -3.50
C ALA A 27 -11.12 8.93 -2.95
N THR A 28 -10.66 9.11 -1.71
CA THR A 28 -10.49 10.42 -1.08
C THR A 28 -9.21 11.14 -1.52
N LEU A 29 -8.12 10.40 -1.77
CA LEU A 29 -6.79 10.93 -2.15
C LEU A 29 -6.74 11.41 -3.61
N THR A 30 -7.68 12.25 -3.99
CA THR A 30 -7.74 12.91 -5.31
C THR A 30 -7.74 14.42 -5.15
N LYS A 31 -7.30 15.14 -6.18
CA LYS A 31 -7.30 16.62 -6.17
C LYS A 31 -8.70 17.18 -5.94
N ASP A 32 -9.72 16.55 -6.52
CA ASP A 32 -11.09 17.04 -6.49
C ASP A 32 -11.77 16.85 -5.14
N ARG A 33 -11.38 15.82 -4.38
CA ARG A 33 -11.98 15.56 -3.05
C ARG A 33 -11.18 16.16 -1.91
N LEU A 34 -9.87 15.94 -1.88
CA LEU A 34 -9.03 16.38 -0.76
C LEU A 34 -8.45 17.80 -0.97
N GLY A 35 -8.34 18.24 -2.22
CA GLY A 35 -7.66 19.49 -2.55
C GLY A 35 -6.14 19.38 -2.59
N THR A 36 -5.49 20.39 -3.15
CA THR A 36 -4.02 20.40 -3.36
C THR A 36 -3.24 20.64 -2.07
N GLY A 37 -3.75 21.50 -1.17
CA GLY A 37 -3.09 21.85 0.09
C GLY A 37 -2.93 20.66 1.04
N PRO A 38 -4.03 20.00 1.44
CA PRO A 38 -3.96 18.82 2.31
C PRO A 38 -3.18 17.65 1.67
N MET A 39 -3.33 17.45 0.35
CA MET A 39 -2.51 16.47 -0.39
C MET A 39 -1.01 16.76 -0.27
N ALA A 40 -0.59 18.03 -0.41
CA ALA A 40 0.81 18.41 -0.26
C ALA A 40 1.33 18.26 1.17
N GLN A 41 0.47 18.34 2.18
CA GLN A 41 0.83 18.03 3.57
C GLN A 41 1.09 16.53 3.74
N LEU A 42 0.17 15.67 3.29
CA LEU A 42 0.33 14.22 3.37
C LEU A 42 1.59 13.72 2.65
N ARG A 43 1.89 14.25 1.45
CA ARG A 43 3.10 13.90 0.68
C ARG A 43 4.41 14.21 1.41
N ARG A 44 4.42 15.26 2.21
CA ARG A 44 5.62 15.76 2.92
C ARG A 44 5.72 15.22 4.35
N MET A 45 4.62 14.72 4.90
CA MET A 45 4.54 14.18 6.25
C MET A 45 5.67 13.18 6.55
N ASP A 46 6.18 13.25 7.77
CA ASP A 46 7.01 12.22 8.36
C ASP A 46 6.10 11.20 9.06
N PRO A 47 6.02 9.95 8.59
CA PRO A 47 5.16 8.93 9.19
C PRO A 47 5.71 8.38 10.52
N LEU A 48 6.95 8.71 10.90
CA LEU A 48 7.55 8.32 12.18
C LEU A 48 7.49 9.45 13.22
N GLY A 49 7.25 10.69 12.79
CA GLY A 49 7.03 11.85 13.64
C GLY A 49 5.56 12.06 13.98
N VAL A 50 5.24 13.27 14.46
CA VAL A 50 3.85 13.66 14.74
C VAL A 50 3.12 13.94 13.42
N PRO A 51 2.08 13.15 13.06
CA PRO A 51 1.34 13.35 11.82
C PRO A 51 0.56 14.67 11.78
N SER A 52 0.36 15.20 10.58
CA SER A 52 -0.43 16.42 10.35
C SER A 52 -1.92 16.24 10.71
N PRO A 53 -2.68 17.33 10.99
CA PRO A 53 -4.12 17.24 11.25
C PRO A 53 -4.91 16.52 10.14
N VAL A 54 -4.50 16.68 8.88
CA VAL A 54 -5.12 16.02 7.72
C VAL A 54 -5.07 14.49 7.85
N PHE A 55 -3.96 13.95 8.36
CA PHE A 55 -3.85 12.51 8.63
C PHE A 55 -4.86 12.06 9.68
N TRP A 56 -4.94 12.80 10.79
CA TRP A 56 -5.85 12.45 11.89
C TRP A 56 -7.32 12.50 11.47
N THR A 57 -7.71 13.48 10.65
CA THR A 57 -9.06 13.52 10.07
C THR A 57 -9.33 12.29 9.20
N LEU A 58 -8.41 11.94 8.28
CA LEU A 58 -8.58 10.76 7.42
C LEU A 58 -8.63 9.45 8.22
N LEU A 59 -7.82 9.34 9.28
CA LEU A 59 -7.80 8.17 10.14
C LEU A 59 -9.12 8.06 10.91
N ALA A 60 -9.60 9.16 11.48
CA ALA A 60 -10.86 9.21 12.23
C ALA A 60 -12.09 8.93 11.35
N ASP A 61 -12.12 9.51 10.14
CA ASP A 61 -13.19 9.25 9.17
C ASP A 61 -13.26 7.77 8.79
N ARG A 62 -12.11 7.07 8.81
CA ARG A 62 -12.02 5.67 8.39
C ARG A 62 -12.24 4.68 9.53
N PHE A 63 -11.67 4.93 10.69
CA PHE A 63 -11.60 3.97 11.80
C PHE A 63 -12.39 4.41 13.04
N GLY A 64 -12.99 5.60 13.00
CA GLY A 64 -13.62 6.22 14.17
C GLY A 64 -12.61 6.98 15.03
N THR A 65 -13.10 7.56 16.12
CA THR A 65 -12.28 8.40 17.02
C THR A 65 -11.56 7.62 18.10
N ASP A 66 -11.81 6.31 18.21
CA ASP A 66 -11.11 5.46 19.17
C ASP A 66 -9.65 5.30 18.74
N PRO A 67 -8.68 5.43 19.67
CA PRO A 67 -7.28 5.32 19.33
C PRO A 67 -6.97 3.92 18.83
N LEU A 68 -6.25 3.84 17.71
CA LEU A 68 -5.74 2.57 17.23
C LEU A 68 -4.49 2.20 18.05
N PRO A 69 -4.10 0.91 18.08
CA PRO A 69 -2.78 0.56 18.61
C PRO A 69 -1.68 1.34 17.88
N GLU A 70 -0.71 1.89 18.61
CA GLU A 70 0.34 2.78 18.08
C GLU A 70 1.02 2.23 16.81
N HIS A 71 1.29 0.92 16.78
CA HIS A 71 1.89 0.27 15.62
C HIS A 71 1.00 0.28 14.36
N GLN A 72 -0.32 0.22 14.53
CA GLN A 72 -1.28 0.36 13.43
C GLN A 72 -1.40 1.81 12.98
N GLU A 73 -1.39 2.78 13.91
CA GLU A 73 -1.37 4.20 13.55
C GLU A 73 -0.15 4.54 12.70
N ARG A 74 1.04 4.10 13.15
CA ARG A 74 2.30 4.27 12.40
C ARG A 74 2.24 3.58 11.04
N ALA A 75 1.71 2.36 10.95
CA ALA A 75 1.53 1.66 9.68
C ALA A 75 0.62 2.44 8.73
N TRP A 76 -0.52 2.96 9.21
CA TRP A 76 -1.44 3.77 8.41
C TRP A 76 -0.82 5.12 8.01
N ALA A 77 0.03 5.72 8.84
CA ALA A 77 0.78 6.92 8.46
C ALA A 77 1.73 6.65 7.29
N ILE A 78 2.44 5.52 7.30
CA ILE A 78 3.30 5.06 6.19
C ILE A 78 2.45 4.85 4.92
N ILE A 79 1.34 4.12 5.04
CA ILE A 79 0.45 3.79 3.91
C ILE A 79 -0.13 5.06 3.29
N ILE A 80 -0.74 5.93 4.09
CA ILE A 80 -1.41 7.15 3.61
C ILE A 80 -0.40 8.11 2.95
N GLN A 81 0.77 8.30 3.55
CA GLN A 81 1.80 9.16 2.96
C GLN A 81 2.25 8.60 1.60
N ALA A 82 2.50 7.30 1.52
CA ALA A 82 3.00 6.68 0.30
C ALA A 82 1.93 6.64 -0.81
N MET A 83 0.67 6.40 -0.46
CA MET A 83 -0.47 6.56 -1.38
C MET A 83 -0.60 8.01 -1.86
N ALA A 84 -0.45 9.00 -0.97
CA ALA A 84 -0.50 10.41 -1.34
C ALA A 84 0.65 10.82 -2.29
N VAL A 85 1.84 10.22 -2.14
CA VAL A 85 2.96 10.39 -3.09
C VAL A 85 2.62 9.88 -4.49
N MET A 86 1.89 8.77 -4.58
CA MET A 86 1.47 8.18 -5.86
C MET A 86 0.14 8.73 -6.41
N ALA A 87 -0.63 9.46 -5.60
CA ALA A 87 -1.92 10.02 -5.98
C ALA A 87 -1.81 10.95 -7.21
N PRO A 88 -2.85 11.02 -8.06
CA PRO A 88 -4.21 10.52 -7.81
C PRO A 88 -4.44 9.03 -8.12
N ASP A 89 -3.68 8.44 -9.03
CA ASP A 89 -3.96 7.11 -9.58
C ASP A 89 -3.11 6.00 -8.93
N ALA A 90 -2.95 6.05 -7.61
CA ALA A 90 -2.08 5.13 -6.89
C ALA A 90 -2.61 3.69 -6.89
N HIS A 91 -3.94 3.52 -6.83
CA HIS A 91 -4.61 2.27 -6.52
C HIS A 91 -5.34 1.64 -7.72
N ARG A 92 -5.04 0.37 -8.01
CA ARG A 92 -5.75 -0.41 -9.03
C ARG A 92 -5.98 -1.85 -8.58
N ILE A 93 -7.23 -2.18 -8.28
CA ILE A 93 -7.67 -3.50 -7.82
C ILE A 93 -7.23 -4.59 -8.80
N GLY A 94 -6.74 -5.70 -8.26
CA GLY A 94 -6.37 -6.89 -9.06
C GLY A 94 -5.06 -6.75 -9.82
N ARG A 95 -4.24 -5.72 -9.54
CA ARG A 95 -2.87 -5.60 -10.04
C ARG A 95 -1.87 -5.77 -8.90
N PRO A 96 -1.38 -6.99 -8.62
CA PRO A 96 -0.47 -7.24 -7.50
C PRO A 96 0.80 -6.38 -7.61
N PRO A 97 1.24 -5.70 -6.53
CA PRO A 97 2.41 -4.81 -6.58
C PRO A 97 3.66 -5.52 -7.08
N GLY A 98 3.96 -6.71 -6.57
CA GLY A 98 5.16 -7.46 -6.97
C GLY A 98 5.22 -7.70 -8.49
N ARG A 99 4.09 -8.06 -9.12
CA ARG A 99 4.01 -8.24 -10.58
C ARG A 99 4.29 -6.94 -11.32
N VAL A 100 3.59 -5.86 -10.95
CA VAL A 100 3.76 -4.54 -11.60
C VAL A 100 5.20 -4.06 -11.46
N LEU A 101 5.82 -4.22 -10.29
CA LEU A 101 7.20 -3.84 -10.04
C LEU A 101 8.18 -4.64 -10.91
N ALA A 102 8.01 -5.95 -11.02
CA ALA A 102 8.85 -6.80 -11.87
C ALA A 102 8.72 -6.45 -13.35
N GLU A 103 7.49 -6.33 -13.87
CA GLU A 103 7.21 -5.93 -15.26
C GLU A 103 7.85 -4.57 -15.59
N GLN A 104 7.87 -3.64 -14.63
CA GLN A 104 8.43 -2.30 -14.81
C GLN A 104 9.94 -2.23 -14.53
N GLY A 105 10.58 -3.33 -14.12
CA GLY A 105 12.01 -3.40 -13.86
C GLY A 105 12.42 -2.67 -12.59
N TYR A 106 11.62 -2.75 -11.52
CA TYR A 106 12.06 -2.32 -10.20
C TYR A 106 13.30 -3.14 -9.79
N PRO A 107 14.39 -2.54 -9.29
CA PRO A 107 15.60 -3.30 -9.00
C PRO A 107 15.40 -4.35 -7.91
N GLU A 108 15.80 -5.59 -8.19
CA GLU A 108 15.63 -6.72 -7.27
C GLU A 108 16.28 -6.47 -5.90
N GLY A 109 17.49 -5.91 -5.86
CA GLY A 109 18.14 -5.55 -4.61
C GLY A 109 17.34 -4.57 -3.75
N ARG A 110 16.61 -3.63 -4.38
CA ARG A 110 15.71 -2.71 -3.64
C ARG A 110 14.44 -3.41 -3.19
N PHE A 111 13.93 -4.35 -3.98
CA PHE A 111 12.77 -5.15 -3.61
C PHE A 111 13.08 -6.08 -2.42
N LEU A 112 14.22 -6.75 -2.43
CA LEU A 112 14.68 -7.58 -1.31
C LEU A 112 14.89 -6.76 -0.03
N ARG A 113 15.41 -5.52 -0.14
CA ARG A 113 15.49 -4.59 1.00
C ARG A 113 14.12 -4.26 1.56
N LEU A 114 13.15 -3.90 0.71
CA LEU A 114 11.77 -3.65 1.13
C LEU A 114 11.19 -4.86 1.87
N LEU A 115 11.33 -6.07 1.30
CA LEU A 115 10.79 -7.29 1.90
C LEU A 115 11.37 -7.59 3.29
N ARG A 116 12.61 -7.17 3.56
CA ARG A 116 13.30 -7.35 4.85
C ARG A 116 13.16 -6.15 5.80
N ALA A 117 12.52 -5.08 5.35
CA ALA A 117 12.47 -3.84 6.11
C ALA A 117 11.54 -3.97 7.33
N GLU A 118 12.01 -3.45 8.46
CA GLU A 118 11.30 -3.43 9.75
C GLU A 118 11.59 -2.10 10.46
N GLY A 119 10.80 -1.81 11.50
CA GLY A 119 10.95 -0.59 12.29
C GLY A 119 10.95 0.67 11.42
N GLU A 120 11.90 1.57 11.67
CA GLU A 120 12.04 2.83 10.92
C GLU A 120 12.39 2.60 9.44
N GLY A 121 13.13 1.52 9.14
CA GLY A 121 13.55 1.18 7.78
C GLY A 121 12.36 0.88 6.85
N LEU A 122 11.26 0.38 7.40
CA LEU A 122 10.04 0.11 6.64
C LEU A 122 9.48 1.38 5.99
N ALA A 123 9.40 2.48 6.76
CA ALA A 123 8.91 3.76 6.27
C ALA A 123 9.79 4.30 5.12
N VAL A 124 11.11 4.14 5.24
CA VAL A 124 12.08 4.58 4.22
C VAL A 124 11.94 3.79 2.93
N GLU A 125 11.83 2.47 3.02
CA GLU A 125 11.72 1.60 1.84
C GLU A 125 10.36 1.77 1.13
N VAL A 126 9.27 1.87 1.88
CA VAL A 126 7.92 2.12 1.30
C VAL A 126 7.86 3.49 0.62
N ARG A 127 8.42 4.54 1.24
CA ARG A 127 8.49 5.87 0.59
C ARG A 127 9.37 5.86 -0.65
N THR A 128 10.45 5.09 -0.64
CA THR A 128 11.34 4.94 -1.80
C THR A 128 10.66 4.22 -2.95
N LEU A 129 9.94 3.13 -2.65
CA LEU A 129 9.08 2.44 -3.60
C LEU A 129 8.05 3.41 -4.21
N ALA A 130 7.29 4.11 -3.36
CA ALA A 130 6.23 5.01 -3.81
C ALA A 130 6.74 6.13 -4.72
N ARG A 131 7.89 6.74 -4.40
CA ARG A 131 8.53 7.76 -5.27
C ARG A 131 8.94 7.19 -6.62
N TRP A 132 9.55 6.00 -6.63
CA TRP A 132 9.94 5.35 -7.87
C TRP A 132 8.71 5.01 -8.73
N SER A 133 7.64 4.51 -8.11
CA SER A 133 6.38 4.20 -8.77
C SER A 133 5.66 5.44 -9.31
N ALA A 134 5.66 6.54 -8.54
CA ALA A 134 5.09 7.82 -8.95
C ALA A 134 5.82 8.42 -10.16
N ALA A 135 7.15 8.35 -10.19
CA ALA A 135 7.95 8.81 -11.34
C ALA A 135 7.65 8.04 -12.63
N LYS A 136 7.05 6.86 -12.53
CA LYS A 136 6.63 6.00 -13.65
C LYS A 136 5.11 5.97 -13.85
N ALA A 137 4.36 6.81 -13.13
CA ALA A 137 2.89 6.83 -13.14
C ALA A 137 2.25 5.44 -12.95
N LEU A 138 2.81 4.64 -12.05
CA LEU A 138 2.34 3.28 -11.80
C LEU A 138 1.15 3.26 -10.84
N ALA A 139 0.25 2.31 -11.08
CA ALA A 139 -0.87 1.97 -10.21
C ALA A 139 -0.87 0.47 -9.93
N PHE A 140 -1.06 0.09 -8.67
CA PHE A 140 -1.17 -1.31 -8.23
C PHE A 140 -2.16 -1.46 -7.07
N ASP A 141 -2.48 -2.71 -6.74
CA ASP A 141 -3.36 -3.03 -5.63
C ASP A 141 -2.63 -2.69 -4.32
N TRP A 142 -3.06 -1.59 -3.70
CA TRP A 142 -2.46 -1.06 -2.48
C TRP A 142 -2.88 -1.86 -1.26
N ALA A 143 -3.92 -2.69 -1.35
CA ALA A 143 -4.33 -3.51 -0.22
C ALA A 143 -3.26 -4.56 0.10
N ASP A 144 -2.64 -5.15 -0.92
CA ASP A 144 -1.56 -6.13 -0.73
C ASP A 144 -0.33 -5.48 -0.07
N LEU A 145 0.03 -4.26 -0.49
CA LEU A 145 1.13 -3.51 0.12
C LEU A 145 0.78 -3.00 1.53
N ALA A 146 -0.47 -2.59 1.76
CA ALA A 146 -0.94 -2.17 3.08
C ALA A 146 -0.95 -3.33 4.08
N LEU A 147 -1.37 -4.53 3.66
CA LEU A 147 -1.29 -5.74 4.47
C LEU A 147 0.15 -6.07 4.84
N PHE A 148 1.09 -5.95 3.89
CA PHE A 148 2.51 -6.09 4.18
C PHE A 148 3.02 -5.09 5.22
N VAL A 149 2.68 -3.80 5.09
CA VAL A 149 3.11 -2.75 6.03
C VAL A 149 2.52 -2.97 7.42
N LEU A 150 1.23 -3.31 7.51
CA LEU A 150 0.56 -3.64 8.77
C LEU A 150 1.19 -4.87 9.43
N ALA A 151 1.50 -5.90 8.66
CA ALA A 151 2.14 -7.10 9.18
C ALA A 151 3.56 -6.84 9.69
N ARG A 152 4.37 -6.09 8.95
CA ARG A 152 5.73 -5.70 9.36
C ARG A 152 5.77 -4.74 10.55
N SER A 153 4.69 -4.00 10.80
CA SER A 153 4.55 -3.14 11.97
C SER A 153 3.93 -3.87 13.17
N GLY A 154 3.32 -5.04 12.94
CA GLY A 154 2.65 -5.83 13.96
C GLY A 154 3.61 -6.62 14.86
N ARG A 155 3.02 -7.46 15.72
CA ARG A 155 3.75 -8.33 16.67
C ARG A 155 3.76 -9.81 16.27
N ASP A 156 3.20 -10.14 15.10
CA ASP A 156 3.07 -11.51 14.60
C ASP A 156 4.12 -11.75 13.48
N PRO A 157 5.26 -12.38 13.80
CA PRO A 157 6.34 -12.61 12.82
C PRO A 157 5.91 -13.58 11.71
N ASP A 158 5.08 -14.57 12.01
CA ASP A 158 4.59 -15.53 11.02
C ASP A 158 3.67 -14.83 10.00
N TRP A 159 2.83 -13.91 10.48
CA TRP A 159 2.02 -13.09 9.59
C TRP A 159 2.88 -12.16 8.74
N ALA A 160 3.90 -11.52 9.32
CA ALA A 160 4.85 -10.69 8.58
C ALA A 160 5.56 -11.47 7.47
N GLU A 161 6.05 -12.67 7.76
CA GLU A 161 6.69 -13.54 6.76
C GLU A 161 5.70 -13.98 5.68
N ARG A 162 4.48 -14.39 6.05
CA ARG A 162 3.43 -14.73 5.08
C ARG A 162 3.14 -13.57 4.13
N GLN A 163 2.99 -12.34 4.63
CA GLN A 163 2.74 -11.18 3.76
C GLN A 163 3.95 -10.83 2.88
N ALA A 164 5.18 -10.99 3.40
CA ALA A 164 6.39 -10.83 2.59
C ALA A 164 6.42 -11.83 1.42
N ILE A 165 6.08 -13.09 1.66
CA ILE A 165 6.00 -14.13 0.61
C ILE A 165 4.91 -13.81 -0.42
N GLN A 166 3.73 -13.37 0.04
CA GLN A 166 2.63 -12.98 -0.86
C GLN A 166 3.03 -11.81 -1.77
N LEU A 167 3.79 -10.85 -1.25
CA LEU A 167 4.31 -9.73 -2.04
C LEU A 167 5.44 -10.19 -2.99
N ALA A 168 6.31 -11.08 -2.53
CA ALA A 168 7.49 -11.56 -3.25
C ALA A 168 7.16 -12.45 -4.45
N ARG A 169 6.23 -13.39 -4.27
CA ARG A 169 5.88 -14.41 -5.28
C ARG A 169 5.54 -13.81 -6.66
N PRO A 170 4.63 -12.84 -6.80
CA PRO A 170 4.32 -12.24 -8.11
C PRO A 170 5.49 -11.44 -8.68
N TYR A 171 6.42 -10.93 -7.86
CA TYR A 171 7.62 -10.28 -8.36
C TYR A 171 8.57 -11.30 -9.00
N PHE A 172 9.01 -12.32 -8.26
CA PHE A 172 10.01 -13.27 -8.75
C PHE A 172 9.49 -14.17 -9.87
N LEU A 173 8.18 -14.43 -9.94
CA LEU A 173 7.57 -15.15 -11.08
C LEU A 173 7.52 -14.33 -12.38
N ASN A 174 7.76 -13.02 -12.32
CA ASN A 174 7.73 -12.13 -13.48
C ASN A 174 9.06 -11.40 -13.71
N ALA A 175 9.99 -11.46 -12.76
CA ALA A 175 11.37 -11.05 -12.94
C ALA A 175 11.99 -11.90 -14.07
N GLY A 176 12.59 -11.25 -15.07
CA GLY A 176 13.20 -11.93 -16.23
C GLY A 176 12.29 -12.07 -17.46
N LYS A 177 10.96 -11.94 -17.35
CA LYS A 177 10.05 -11.96 -18.51
C LYS A 177 10.15 -10.72 -19.42
N LYS A 178 10.98 -9.75 -19.03
CA LYS A 178 11.27 -8.53 -19.80
C LYS A 178 12.27 -8.75 -20.94
N ALA A 179 12.83 -9.97 -21.09
CA ALA A 179 13.77 -10.30 -22.16
C ALA A 179 13.11 -10.73 -23.49
N ASP A 180 11.83 -11.13 -23.50
CA ASP A 180 11.20 -11.80 -24.66
C ASP A 180 10.07 -11.01 -25.34
N THR A 181 9.96 -9.69 -25.13
CA THR A 181 9.11 -8.87 -26.01
C THR A 181 9.99 -8.34 -27.14
N PRO A 182 9.93 -8.90 -28.37
CA PRO A 182 10.67 -8.36 -29.49
C PRO A 182 10.20 -6.92 -29.75
N ASP A 183 11.19 -6.05 -29.88
CA ASP A 183 11.04 -4.69 -30.41
C ASP A 183 10.47 -4.79 -31.83
N SER A 184 9.17 -4.59 -31.96
CA SER A 184 8.47 -4.57 -33.23
C SER A 184 8.16 -3.13 -33.64
N GLY A 185 9.05 -2.61 -34.49
CA GLY A 185 8.76 -1.51 -35.41
C GLY A 185 9.58 -0.24 -35.16
N GLY A 186 10.42 0.23 -36.07
CA GLY A 186 10.64 -0.22 -37.44
C GLY A 186 11.60 0.75 -38.14
N ASP A 187 12.60 0.17 -38.81
CA ASP A 187 13.15 0.75 -40.04
C ASP A 187 12.18 0.45 -41.19
N GLU A 188 12.25 1.29 -42.23
CA GLU A 188 11.45 1.41 -43.48
C GLU A 188 10.50 2.63 -43.44
N ALA A 189 10.70 3.70 -44.23
CA ALA A 189 11.53 3.91 -45.43
C ALA A 189 11.97 5.38 -45.57
#